data_AF-A0A421K8A1-F1
#
_entry.id   AF-A0A421K8A1-F1
#
_cell.length_a   1.000
_cell.length_b   1.000
_cell.length_c   1.000
_cell.angle_alpha   90.00
_cell.angle_beta   90.00
_cell.angle_gamma   90.00
#
_symmetry.space_group_name_H-M   'P 1'
#
loop_
_entity.id
_entity.type
_entity.pdbx_description
1 polymer ?
#
loop_
_entity_poly.entity_id
_entity_poly.type
_entity_poly.pdbx_seq_one_letter_code
_entity_poly.pdbx_strand_id
1 'polypeptide(L)'
;MKNTDKPLIQQMRITDFEITNRKRLFAISQTDAEHLKQAKPYIENELNTIVETFYKYQTEVPDIALLIGDADTLSRLHSAQKAYISDLFSGFYDIEYVNNRLRIGMVHKRIGVEPKLYLAAILTLKQLLIAHIKKSVPAEIDPERIIVALEKLLMLDVSLVFDTYIRSLISEIEIAKDRSEQYASALEEKVRERTKQLEMLSRTDPLTGLLNRQHFDEILTQALRAAQRRNEPLTVAYVDINDFKLINDTQGHRQGDEILQRVANSLKISS
;
A
#
# COMPACT_ATOMS: atom_id res chain seq x y z
N MET A 1 15.82 7.43 -13.28
CA MET A 1 14.57 6.83 -13.82
C MET A 1 13.78 6.28 -12.66
N LYS A 2 12.48 6.62 -12.53
CA LYS A 2 11.61 6.02 -11.51
C LYS A 2 11.45 4.54 -11.84
N ASN A 3 11.31 3.68 -10.82
CA ASN A 3 11.22 2.22 -10.99
C ASN A 3 9.97 1.79 -11.79
N THR A 4 9.03 2.71 -12.02
CA THR A 4 7.78 2.53 -12.77
C THR A 4 7.96 2.46 -14.30
N ASP A 5 9.10 2.88 -14.85
CA ASP A 5 9.29 3.02 -16.30
C ASP A 5 9.90 1.77 -16.96
N LYS A 6 10.23 0.73 -16.17
CA LYS A 6 10.82 -0.52 -16.67
C LYS A 6 9.74 -1.57 -16.98
N PRO A 7 9.92 -2.45 -17.97
CA PRO A 7 9.05 -3.62 -18.17
C PRO A 7 8.87 -4.41 -16.88
N LEU A 8 7.65 -4.94 -16.62
CA LEU A 8 7.33 -5.59 -15.35
C LEU A 8 8.32 -6.70 -14.99
N ILE A 9 8.75 -7.45 -15.99
CA ILE A 9 9.72 -8.53 -15.85
C ILE A 9 11.07 -8.05 -15.27
N GLN A 10 11.52 -6.85 -15.65
CA GLN A 10 12.74 -6.23 -15.11
C GLN A 10 12.53 -5.74 -13.69
N GLN A 11 11.36 -5.17 -13.40
CA GLN A 11 11.02 -4.75 -12.05
C GLN A 11 10.93 -5.95 -11.09
N MET A 12 10.44 -7.09 -11.59
CA MET A 12 10.36 -8.36 -10.86
C MET A 12 11.67 -9.17 -10.89
N ARG A 13 12.70 -8.69 -11.61
CA ARG A 13 13.99 -9.37 -11.80
C ARG A 13 13.84 -10.82 -12.32
N ILE A 14 12.82 -11.07 -13.14
CA ILE A 14 12.60 -12.37 -13.78
C ILE A 14 13.56 -12.45 -14.97
N THR A 15 14.58 -13.29 -14.82
CA THR A 15 15.59 -13.60 -15.85
C THR A 15 15.32 -14.99 -16.43
N ASP A 16 16.00 -15.36 -17.53
CA ASP A 16 15.91 -16.73 -18.07
C ASP A 16 16.30 -17.79 -17.04
N PHE A 17 17.26 -17.47 -16.17
CA PHE A 17 17.64 -18.32 -15.04
C PHE A 17 16.48 -18.51 -14.07
N GLU A 18 15.78 -17.44 -13.71
CA GLU A 18 14.61 -17.52 -12.82
C GLU A 18 13.43 -18.26 -13.47
N ILE A 19 13.19 -18.08 -14.77
CA ILE A 19 12.17 -18.84 -15.51
C ILE A 19 12.52 -20.34 -15.48
N THR A 20 13.79 -20.68 -15.72
CA THR A 20 14.28 -22.06 -15.65
C THR A 20 14.11 -22.64 -14.25
N ASN A 21 14.43 -21.85 -13.22
CA ASN A 21 14.25 -22.25 -11.83
C ASN A 21 12.77 -22.51 -11.48
N ARG A 22 11.85 -21.65 -11.93
CA ARG A 22 10.40 -21.85 -11.74
C ARG A 22 9.90 -23.09 -12.45
N LYS A 23 10.30 -23.32 -13.70
CA LYS A 23 9.96 -24.57 -14.40
C LYS A 23 10.43 -25.80 -13.62
N ARG A 24 11.64 -25.76 -13.06
CA ARG A 24 12.17 -26.82 -12.18
C ARG A 24 11.31 -27.02 -10.93
N LEU A 25 10.89 -25.94 -10.25
CA LEU A 25 10.03 -26.01 -9.05
C LEU A 25 8.66 -26.64 -9.36
N PHE A 26 8.09 -26.36 -10.53
CA PHE A 26 6.83 -26.96 -10.99
C PHE A 26 7.03 -28.28 -11.77
N ALA A 27 8.25 -28.83 -11.77
CA ALA A 27 8.61 -30.06 -12.48
C ALA A 27 8.21 -30.08 -13.97
N ILE A 28 8.28 -28.92 -14.63
CA ILE A 28 8.06 -28.75 -16.07
C ILE A 28 9.37 -29.09 -16.80
N SER A 29 9.34 -30.17 -17.56
CA SER A 29 10.44 -30.66 -18.38
C SER A 29 10.29 -30.26 -19.85
N GLN A 30 11.36 -30.46 -20.63
CA GLN A 30 11.30 -30.30 -22.08
C GLN A 30 10.31 -31.28 -22.73
N THR A 31 10.22 -32.51 -22.22
CA THR A 31 9.26 -33.52 -22.66
C THR A 31 7.81 -33.08 -22.41
N ASP A 32 7.53 -32.39 -21.29
CA ASP A 32 6.20 -31.80 -21.05
C ASP A 32 5.85 -30.77 -22.14
N ALA A 33 6.82 -29.93 -22.54
CA ALA A 33 6.63 -28.94 -23.60
C ALA A 33 6.40 -29.60 -24.98
N GLU A 34 7.08 -30.71 -25.27
CA GLU A 34 6.89 -31.48 -26.51
C GLU A 34 5.51 -32.12 -26.58
N HIS A 35 5.02 -32.74 -25.50
CA HIS A 35 3.66 -33.30 -25.46
C HIS A 35 2.59 -32.22 -25.68
N LEU A 36 2.72 -31.07 -25.01
CA LEU A 36 1.82 -29.93 -25.22
C LEU A 36 1.84 -29.45 -26.67
N LYS A 37 3.03 -29.37 -27.28
CA LYS A 37 3.16 -29.01 -28.69
C LYS A 37 2.50 -30.00 -29.64
N GLN A 38 2.59 -31.31 -29.36
CA GLN A 38 1.95 -32.34 -30.18
C GLN A 38 0.41 -32.28 -30.11
N ALA A 39 -0.16 -31.87 -28.98
CA ALA A 39 -1.59 -31.69 -28.82
C ALA A 39 -2.15 -30.47 -29.55
N LYS A 40 -1.29 -29.49 -29.91
CA LYS A 40 -1.71 -28.18 -30.44
C LYS A 40 -2.71 -28.26 -31.60
N PRO A 41 -2.49 -29.04 -32.67
CA PRO A 41 -3.41 -29.05 -33.82
C PRO A 41 -4.82 -29.53 -33.46
N TYR A 42 -4.93 -30.49 -32.53
CA TYR A 42 -6.21 -31.02 -32.07
C TYR A 42 -6.96 -30.00 -31.22
N ILE A 43 -6.25 -29.28 -30.35
CA ILE A 43 -6.85 -28.23 -29.52
C ILE A 43 -7.23 -27.01 -30.35
N GLU A 44 -6.42 -26.63 -31.35
CA GLU A 44 -6.75 -25.53 -32.26
C GLU A 44 -8.06 -25.74 -33.01
N ASN A 45 -8.37 -26.99 -33.39
CA ASN A 45 -9.66 -27.35 -34.00
C ASN A 45 -10.85 -27.22 -33.03
N GLU A 46 -10.62 -27.30 -31.73
CA GLU A 46 -11.67 -27.22 -30.69
C GLU A 46 -11.73 -25.83 -30.01
N LEU A 47 -10.84 -24.89 -30.35
CA LEU A 47 -10.71 -23.59 -29.66
C LEU A 47 -12.01 -22.80 -29.60
N ASN A 48 -12.79 -22.78 -30.68
CA ASN A 48 -14.06 -22.06 -30.72
C ASN A 48 -15.02 -22.62 -29.67
N THR A 49 -15.22 -23.95 -29.68
CA THR A 49 -16.10 -24.66 -28.75
C THR A 49 -15.67 -24.45 -27.30
N ILE A 50 -14.37 -24.59 -27.02
CA ILE A 50 -13.81 -24.42 -25.66
C ILE A 50 -14.08 -23.00 -25.15
N VAL A 51 -13.78 -21.98 -25.96
CA VAL A 51 -13.90 -20.57 -25.54
C VAL A 51 -15.35 -20.14 -25.42
N GLU A 52 -16.22 -20.54 -26.34
CA GLU A 52 -17.65 -20.26 -26.24
C GLU A 52 -18.27 -20.89 -25.00
N THR A 53 -17.92 -22.15 -24.72
CA THR A 53 -18.40 -22.86 -23.52
C THR A 53 -17.84 -22.23 -22.25
N PHE A 54 -16.57 -21.84 -22.25
CA PHE A 54 -15.93 -21.16 -21.12
C PHE A 54 -16.67 -19.87 -20.78
N TYR A 55 -16.87 -18.99 -21.76
CA TYR A 55 -17.53 -17.71 -21.52
C TYR A 55 -19.01 -17.85 -21.22
N LYS A 56 -19.70 -18.87 -21.74
CA LYS A 56 -21.06 -19.21 -21.30
C LYS A 56 -21.11 -19.44 -19.78
N TYR A 57 -20.20 -20.25 -19.24
CA TYR A 57 -20.16 -20.47 -17.78
C TYR A 57 -19.68 -19.24 -17.01
N GLN A 58 -18.76 -18.45 -17.58
CA GLN A 58 -18.30 -17.24 -16.90
C GLN A 58 -19.40 -16.18 -16.79
N THR A 59 -20.25 -16.02 -17.81
CA THR A 59 -21.34 -15.02 -17.78
C THR A 59 -22.55 -15.45 -16.94
N GLU A 60 -22.61 -16.72 -16.52
CA GLU A 60 -23.57 -17.18 -15.50
C GLU A 60 -23.21 -16.70 -14.09
N VAL A 61 -21.95 -16.29 -13.87
CA VAL A 61 -21.50 -15.69 -12.61
C VAL A 61 -21.74 -14.18 -12.64
N PRO A 62 -22.63 -13.62 -11.78
CA PRO A 62 -23.01 -12.20 -11.85
C PRO A 62 -21.83 -11.23 -11.77
N ASP A 63 -20.87 -11.49 -10.87
CA ASP A 63 -19.68 -10.65 -10.70
C ASP A 63 -18.83 -10.60 -11.97
N ILE A 64 -18.70 -11.73 -12.66
CA ILE A 64 -17.91 -11.81 -13.90
C ILE A 64 -18.66 -11.16 -15.06
N ALA A 65 -19.97 -11.39 -15.17
CA ALA A 65 -20.82 -10.74 -16.18
C ALA A 65 -20.74 -9.21 -16.07
N LEU A 66 -20.80 -8.67 -14.86
CA LEU A 66 -20.66 -7.23 -14.60
C LEU A 66 -19.29 -6.70 -15.04
N LEU A 67 -18.21 -7.45 -14.79
CA LEU A 67 -16.85 -7.06 -15.20
C LEU A 67 -16.65 -7.07 -16.71
N ILE A 68 -17.31 -7.99 -17.42
CA ILE A 68 -17.25 -8.07 -18.90
C ILE A 68 -18.06 -6.94 -19.53
N GLY A 69 -19.25 -6.67 -18.99
CA GLY A 69 -20.12 -5.58 -19.44
C GLY A 69 -20.81 -5.87 -20.78
N ASP A 70 -20.15 -5.54 -21.89
CA ASP A 70 -20.75 -5.51 -23.23
C ASP A 70 -20.29 -6.64 -24.18
N ALA A 71 -21.07 -6.84 -25.25
CA ALA A 71 -20.82 -7.88 -26.24
C ALA A 71 -19.52 -7.67 -27.04
N ASP A 72 -19.10 -6.42 -27.26
CA ASP A 72 -17.85 -6.11 -27.97
C ASP A 72 -16.63 -6.51 -27.14
N THR A 73 -16.69 -6.26 -25.82
CA THR A 73 -15.69 -6.68 -24.85
C THR A 73 -15.65 -8.20 -24.79
N LEU A 74 -16.80 -8.86 -24.73
CA LEU A 74 -16.87 -10.31 -24.80
C LEU A 74 -16.22 -10.87 -26.08
N SER A 75 -16.49 -10.27 -27.24
CA SER A 75 -15.87 -10.69 -28.51
C SER A 75 -14.35 -10.54 -28.50
N ARG A 76 -13.82 -9.43 -27.95
CA ARG A 76 -12.36 -9.25 -27.80
C ARG A 76 -11.76 -10.27 -26.84
N LEU A 77 -12.47 -10.56 -25.75
CA LEU A 77 -12.08 -11.56 -24.76
C LEU A 77 -12.04 -12.97 -25.36
N HIS A 78 -12.99 -13.33 -26.22
CA HIS A 78 -12.95 -14.60 -26.95
C HIS A 78 -11.64 -14.72 -27.75
N SER A 79 -11.28 -13.70 -28.53
CA SER A 79 -10.03 -13.71 -29.31
C SER A 79 -8.79 -13.79 -28.42
N ALA A 80 -8.76 -13.04 -27.32
CA ALA A 80 -7.66 -13.08 -26.36
C ALA A 80 -7.53 -14.46 -25.68
N GLN A 81 -8.65 -15.08 -25.31
CA GLN A 81 -8.69 -16.40 -24.69
C GLN A 81 -8.23 -17.50 -25.65
N LYS A 82 -8.61 -17.42 -26.94
CA LYS A 82 -8.10 -18.33 -27.98
C LYS A 82 -6.58 -18.24 -28.12
N ALA A 83 -6.04 -17.01 -28.14
CA ALA A 83 -4.59 -16.80 -28.17
C ALA A 83 -3.91 -17.36 -26.91
N TYR A 84 -4.46 -17.08 -25.72
CA TYR A 84 -3.96 -17.64 -24.46
C TYR A 84 -3.91 -19.17 -24.48
N ILE A 85 -4.97 -19.83 -24.95
CA ILE A 85 -5.03 -21.29 -25.04
C ILE A 85 -4.04 -21.80 -26.09
N SER A 86 -3.95 -21.22 -27.28
CA SER A 86 -2.97 -21.64 -28.29
C SER A 86 -1.52 -21.51 -27.79
N ASP A 87 -1.23 -20.49 -26.97
CA ASP A 87 0.08 -20.34 -26.31
C ASP A 87 0.38 -21.46 -25.30
N LEU A 88 -0.63 -22.01 -24.59
CA LEU A 88 -0.43 -23.13 -23.66
C LEU A 88 0.13 -24.38 -24.37
N PHE A 89 -0.18 -24.53 -25.65
CA PHE A 89 0.25 -25.67 -26.47
C PHE A 89 1.38 -25.28 -27.43
N SER A 90 2.05 -24.13 -27.25
CA SER A 90 3.11 -23.68 -28.16
C SER A 90 4.37 -24.56 -28.10
N GLY A 91 4.66 -25.14 -26.94
CA GLY A 91 5.94 -25.79 -26.63
C GLY A 91 7.09 -24.82 -26.30
N PHE A 92 6.83 -23.50 -26.27
CA PHE A 92 7.81 -22.46 -25.97
C PHE A 92 7.33 -21.62 -24.79
N TYR A 93 8.01 -21.75 -23.65
CA TYR A 93 7.64 -21.09 -22.40
C TYR A 93 8.78 -20.20 -21.91
N ASP A 94 9.21 -19.27 -22.75
CA ASP A 94 10.36 -18.40 -22.54
C ASP A 94 9.97 -17.07 -21.87
N ILE A 95 10.85 -16.07 -21.98
CA ILE A 95 10.65 -14.74 -21.43
C ILE A 95 9.42 -14.03 -22.01
N GLU A 96 9.10 -14.25 -23.29
CA GLU A 96 7.95 -13.64 -23.96
C GLU A 96 6.66 -14.25 -23.42
N TYR A 97 6.62 -15.58 -23.31
CA TYR A 97 5.50 -16.30 -22.70
C TYR A 97 5.22 -15.78 -21.29
N VAL A 98 6.25 -15.73 -20.43
CA VAL A 98 6.12 -15.28 -19.04
C VAL A 98 5.67 -13.82 -18.96
N ASN A 99 6.21 -12.94 -19.81
CA ASN A 99 5.81 -11.54 -19.86
C ASN A 99 4.32 -11.39 -20.23
N ASN A 100 3.82 -12.20 -21.16
CA ASN A 100 2.41 -12.22 -21.50
C ASN A 100 1.54 -12.65 -20.31
N ARG A 101 1.95 -13.67 -19.54
CA ARG A 101 1.21 -14.13 -18.35
C ARG A 101 1.19 -13.11 -17.22
N LEU A 102 2.31 -12.43 -16.99
CA LEU A 102 2.37 -11.31 -16.05
C LEU A 102 1.44 -10.17 -16.46
N ARG A 103 1.37 -9.84 -17.77
CA ARG A 103 0.45 -8.81 -18.28
C ARG A 103 -1.00 -9.20 -18.05
N ILE A 104 -1.36 -10.47 -18.23
CA ILE A 104 -2.70 -10.98 -17.91
C ILE A 104 -3.01 -10.71 -16.42
N GLY A 105 -2.11 -11.07 -15.51
CA GLY A 105 -2.32 -10.84 -14.07
C GLY A 105 -2.52 -9.37 -13.72
N MET A 106 -1.69 -8.48 -14.28
CA MET A 106 -1.85 -7.03 -14.10
C MET A 106 -3.20 -6.51 -14.60
N VAL A 107 -3.66 -6.97 -15.76
CA VAL A 107 -4.96 -6.55 -16.30
C VAL A 107 -6.09 -6.98 -15.37
N HIS A 108 -6.08 -8.25 -14.92
CA HIS A 108 -7.11 -8.78 -14.03
C HIS A 108 -7.16 -8.05 -12.68
N LYS A 109 -5.99 -7.80 -12.05
CA LYS A 109 -5.91 -7.00 -10.82
C LYS A 109 -6.41 -5.57 -11.04
N ARG A 110 -6.07 -4.94 -12.18
CA ARG A 110 -6.48 -3.57 -12.50
C ARG A 110 -7.99 -3.43 -12.69
N ILE A 111 -8.64 -4.40 -13.33
CA ILE A 111 -10.10 -4.39 -13.53
C ILE A 111 -10.87 -4.92 -12.31
N GLY A 112 -10.18 -5.32 -11.23
CA GLY A 112 -10.82 -5.73 -9.99
C GLY A 112 -11.34 -7.17 -9.99
N VAL A 113 -10.81 -8.06 -10.84
CA VAL A 113 -11.11 -9.49 -10.73
C VAL A 113 -10.58 -10.00 -9.39
N GLU A 114 -11.46 -10.55 -8.56
CA GLU A 114 -11.03 -11.13 -7.30
C GLU A 114 -10.23 -12.44 -7.53
N PRO A 115 -9.20 -12.73 -6.71
CA PRO A 115 -8.42 -13.96 -6.85
C PRO A 115 -9.25 -15.24 -6.87
N LYS A 116 -10.35 -15.29 -6.09
CA LYS A 116 -11.26 -16.43 -6.04
C LYS A 116 -11.98 -16.66 -7.38
N LEU A 117 -12.37 -15.58 -8.06
CA LEU A 117 -13.03 -15.63 -9.38
C LEU A 117 -12.03 -16.08 -10.44
N TYR A 118 -10.80 -15.56 -10.39
CA TYR A 118 -9.72 -15.99 -11.30
C TYR A 118 -9.42 -17.48 -11.16
N LEU A 119 -9.28 -17.99 -9.93
CA LEU A 119 -9.02 -19.42 -9.69
C LEU A 119 -10.19 -20.31 -10.15
N ALA A 120 -11.43 -19.90 -9.90
CA ALA A 120 -12.61 -20.62 -10.38
C ALA A 120 -12.67 -20.67 -11.92
N ALA A 121 -12.31 -19.57 -12.58
CA ALA A 121 -12.21 -19.50 -14.04
C ALA A 121 -11.11 -20.44 -14.57
N ILE A 122 -9.92 -20.44 -13.97
CA ILE A 122 -8.84 -21.36 -14.37
C ILE A 122 -9.23 -22.82 -14.14
N LEU A 123 -9.93 -23.15 -13.05
CA LEU A 123 -10.46 -24.49 -12.82
C LEU A 123 -11.45 -24.91 -13.93
N THR A 124 -12.37 -24.01 -14.28
CA THR A 124 -13.35 -24.24 -15.36
C THR A 124 -12.64 -24.47 -16.70
N LEU A 125 -11.67 -23.62 -17.04
CA LEU A 125 -10.87 -23.76 -18.25
C LEU A 125 -10.09 -25.08 -18.26
N LYS A 126 -9.47 -25.46 -17.13
CA LYS A 126 -8.74 -26.72 -16.99
C LYS A 126 -9.64 -27.91 -17.27
N GLN A 127 -10.84 -27.95 -16.70
CA GLN A 127 -11.80 -29.03 -16.94
C GLN A 127 -12.22 -29.12 -18.41
N LEU A 128 -12.47 -27.98 -19.06
CA LEU A 128 -12.79 -27.94 -20.49
C LEU A 128 -11.63 -28.45 -21.35
N LEU A 129 -10.41 -28.01 -21.07
CA LEU A 129 -9.21 -28.45 -21.79
C LEU A 129 -8.99 -29.96 -21.62
N ILE A 130 -9.08 -30.49 -20.40
CA ILE A 130 -8.95 -31.94 -20.14
C ILE A 130 -10.00 -32.73 -20.93
N ALA A 131 -11.26 -32.29 -20.93
CA ALA A 131 -12.33 -32.97 -21.66
C ALA A 131 -12.04 -33.01 -23.18
N HIS A 132 -11.56 -31.90 -23.75
CA HIS A 132 -11.27 -31.82 -25.18
C HIS A 132 -9.96 -32.53 -25.55
N ILE A 133 -8.97 -32.58 -24.66
CA ILE A 133 -7.78 -33.42 -24.84
C ILE A 133 -8.19 -34.90 -24.92
N LYS A 134 -8.98 -35.39 -23.95
CA LYS A 134 -9.44 -36.79 -23.93
C LYS A 134 -10.31 -37.16 -25.13
N LYS A 135 -11.07 -36.20 -25.65
CA LYS A 135 -11.97 -36.39 -26.79
C LYS A 135 -11.22 -36.37 -28.13
N SER A 136 -10.33 -35.41 -28.33
CA SER A 136 -9.84 -35.04 -29.66
C SER A 136 -8.38 -35.43 -29.92
N VAL A 137 -7.59 -35.76 -28.89
CA VAL A 137 -6.21 -36.21 -29.06
C VAL A 137 -6.16 -37.75 -29.19
N PRO A 138 -5.49 -38.30 -30.23
CA PRO A 138 -5.33 -39.74 -30.40
C PRO A 138 -4.57 -40.41 -29.26
N ALA A 139 -4.88 -41.68 -29.00
CA ALA A 139 -4.26 -42.45 -27.91
C ALA A 139 -2.75 -42.61 -28.09
N GLU A 140 -2.25 -42.59 -29.32
CA GLU A 140 -0.83 -42.70 -29.68
C GLU A 140 0.01 -41.51 -29.19
N ILE A 141 -0.63 -40.36 -28.93
CA ILE A 141 0.02 -39.14 -28.44
C ILE A 141 -0.03 -39.07 -26.89
N ASP A 142 -0.59 -40.09 -26.23
CA ASP A 142 -0.72 -40.20 -24.77
C ASP A 142 -1.40 -38.97 -24.13
N PRO A 143 -2.74 -38.87 -24.24
CA PRO A 143 -3.51 -37.75 -23.68
C PRO A 143 -3.28 -37.53 -22.18
N GLU A 144 -2.99 -38.58 -21.41
CA GLU A 144 -2.74 -38.47 -19.97
C GLU A 144 -1.41 -37.74 -19.68
N ARG A 145 -0.37 -37.95 -20.49
CA ARG A 145 0.87 -37.17 -20.39
C ARG A 145 0.67 -35.69 -20.73
N ILE A 146 -0.16 -35.40 -21.74
CA ILE A 146 -0.51 -34.02 -22.10
C ILE A 146 -1.26 -33.35 -20.94
N ILE A 147 -2.21 -34.04 -20.31
CA ILE A 147 -2.96 -33.51 -19.17
C ILE A 147 -2.01 -33.19 -18.02
N VAL A 148 -1.11 -34.12 -17.65
CA VAL A 148 -0.13 -33.86 -16.59
C VAL A 148 0.76 -32.66 -16.92
N ALA A 149 1.23 -32.54 -18.16
CA ALA A 149 2.02 -31.39 -18.61
C ALA A 149 1.23 -30.07 -18.53
N LEU A 150 -0.04 -30.09 -18.96
CA LEU A 150 -0.94 -28.94 -18.90
C LEU A 150 -1.18 -28.49 -17.46
N GLU A 151 -1.43 -29.42 -16.54
CA GLU A 151 -1.68 -29.09 -15.13
C GLU A 151 -0.47 -28.40 -14.50
N LYS A 152 0.75 -28.87 -14.76
CA LYS A 152 1.98 -28.21 -14.30
C LYS A 152 2.11 -26.80 -14.88
N LEU A 153 1.85 -26.64 -16.17
CA LEU A 153 1.95 -25.34 -16.84
C LEU A 153 0.90 -24.35 -16.32
N LEU A 154 -0.35 -24.80 -16.11
CA LEU A 154 -1.39 -23.97 -15.50
C LEU A 154 -1.03 -23.55 -14.07
N MET A 155 -0.38 -24.41 -13.29
CA MET A 155 0.12 -24.04 -11.97
C MET A 155 1.22 -22.97 -12.04
N LEU A 156 2.12 -23.06 -13.03
CA LEU A 156 3.09 -22.00 -13.30
C LEU A 156 2.39 -20.68 -13.67
N ASP A 157 1.43 -20.71 -14.59
CA ASP A 157 0.66 -19.53 -15.01
C ASP A 157 -0.07 -18.86 -13.85
N VAL A 158 -0.73 -19.66 -13.01
CA VAL A 158 -1.39 -19.17 -11.79
C VAL A 158 -0.35 -18.52 -10.88
N SER A 159 0.82 -19.13 -10.65
CA SER A 159 1.85 -18.53 -9.81
C SER A 159 2.31 -17.15 -10.32
N LEU A 160 2.49 -17.00 -11.64
CA LEU A 160 2.90 -15.73 -12.25
C LEU A 160 1.82 -14.66 -12.09
N VAL A 161 0.55 -15.03 -12.26
CA VAL A 161 -0.55 -14.10 -12.05
C VAL A 161 -0.63 -13.68 -10.59
N PHE A 162 -0.53 -14.60 -9.65
CA PHE A 162 -0.57 -14.28 -8.22
C PHE A 162 0.60 -13.41 -7.76
N ASP A 163 1.78 -13.56 -8.34
CA ASP A 163 2.90 -12.65 -8.09
C ASP A 163 2.53 -11.19 -8.40
N THR A 164 1.73 -10.95 -9.45
CA THR A 164 1.26 -9.59 -9.78
C THR A 164 0.24 -9.05 -8.79
N TYR A 165 -0.64 -9.90 -8.25
CA TYR A 165 -1.60 -9.50 -7.21
C TYR A 165 -0.87 -9.15 -5.91
N ILE A 166 0.02 -10.04 -5.46
CA ILE A 166 0.80 -9.86 -4.22
C ILE A 166 1.63 -8.58 -4.32
N ARG A 167 2.29 -8.37 -5.45
CA ARG A 167 3.09 -7.17 -5.66
C ARG A 167 2.27 -5.89 -5.64
N SER A 168 1.09 -5.88 -6.25
CA SER A 168 0.19 -4.73 -6.19
C SER A 168 -0.23 -4.43 -4.75
N LEU A 169 -0.60 -5.46 -3.98
CA LEU A 169 -0.99 -5.31 -2.58
C LEU A 169 0.17 -4.80 -1.71
N ILE A 170 1.38 -5.34 -1.88
CA ILE A 170 2.57 -4.85 -1.17
C ILE A 170 2.83 -3.38 -1.50
N SER A 171 2.75 -3.00 -2.78
CA SER A 171 2.94 -1.61 -3.19
C SER A 171 1.87 -0.68 -2.62
N GLU A 172 0.61 -1.11 -2.56
CA GLU A 172 -0.49 -0.37 -1.93
C GLU A 172 -0.23 -0.19 -0.42
N ILE A 173 0.26 -1.22 0.26
CA ILE A 173 0.64 -1.18 1.69
C ILE A 173 1.82 -0.24 1.94
N GLU A 174 2.87 -0.30 1.12
CA GLU A 174 4.04 0.58 1.22
C GLU A 174 3.63 2.05 1.08
N ILE A 175 2.82 2.38 0.07
CA ILE A 175 2.31 3.75 -0.14
C ILE A 175 1.44 4.21 1.04
N ALA A 176 0.59 3.33 1.57
CA ALA A 176 -0.24 3.65 2.73
C ALA A 176 0.59 3.88 3.99
N LYS A 177 1.63 3.06 4.21
CA LYS A 177 2.57 3.21 5.32
C LYS A 177 3.33 4.53 5.25
N ASP A 178 3.92 4.86 4.10
CA ASP A 178 4.66 6.11 3.90
C ASP A 178 3.78 7.33 4.18
N ARG A 179 2.52 7.31 3.72
CA ARG A 179 1.55 8.36 4.03
C ARG A 179 1.26 8.44 5.53
N SER A 180 1.07 7.30 6.19
CA SER A 180 0.83 7.25 7.63
C SER A 180 1.99 7.84 8.43
N GLU A 181 3.23 7.53 8.06
CA GLU A 181 4.44 8.07 8.69
C GLU A 181 4.54 9.59 8.48
N GLN A 182 4.28 10.07 7.25
CA GLN A 182 4.25 11.51 6.96
C GLN A 182 3.19 12.25 7.78
N TYR A 183 1.98 11.67 7.91
CA TYR A 183 0.93 12.25 8.74
C TYR A 183 1.31 12.26 10.23
N ALA A 184 1.93 11.20 10.73
CA ALA A 184 2.39 11.12 12.11
C ALA A 184 3.42 12.21 12.40
N SER A 185 4.45 12.36 11.56
CA SER A 185 5.47 13.41 11.73
C SER A 185 4.88 14.82 11.65
N ALA A 186 3.97 15.07 10.71
CA ALA A 186 3.30 16.37 10.60
C ALA A 186 2.43 16.68 11.83
N LEU A 187 1.77 15.67 12.39
CA LEU A 187 0.97 15.82 13.61
C LEU A 187 1.85 16.08 14.83
N GLU A 188 2.95 15.34 14.99
CA GLU A 188 3.91 15.55 16.06
C GLU A 188 4.45 16.98 16.07
N GLU A 189 4.80 17.52 14.90
CA GLU A 189 5.28 18.90 14.81
C GLU A 189 4.19 19.90 15.18
N LYS A 190 2.96 19.70 14.70
CA LYS A 190 1.83 20.54 15.06
C LYS A 190 1.52 20.49 16.56
N VAL A 191 1.62 19.33 17.20
CA VAL A 191 1.49 19.17 18.65
C VAL A 191 2.61 19.93 19.36
N ARG A 192 3.87 19.78 18.93
CA ARG A 192 5.01 20.50 19.50
C ARG A 192 4.83 22.02 19.41
N GLU A 193 4.42 22.54 18.26
CA GLU A 193 4.14 23.96 18.07
C GLU A 193 3.02 24.45 19.01
N ARG A 194 1.92 23.69 19.12
CA ARG A 194 0.80 24.03 20.01
C ARG A 194 1.20 23.97 21.48
N THR A 195 1.96 22.96 21.90
CA THR A 195 2.49 22.86 23.27
C THR A 195 3.37 24.06 23.58
N LYS A 196 4.28 24.45 22.67
CA LYS A 196 5.12 25.64 22.83
C LYS A 196 4.28 26.93 22.90
N GLN A 197 3.23 27.06 22.09
CA GLN A 197 2.32 28.20 22.16
C GLN A 197 1.56 28.26 23.50
N LEU A 198 1.08 27.12 23.99
CA LEU A 198 0.42 27.02 25.30
C LEU A 198 1.37 27.34 26.45
N GLU A 199 2.60 26.82 26.41
CA GLU A 199 3.65 27.17 27.37
C GLU A 199 3.93 28.68 27.36
N MET A 200 4.04 29.30 26.18
CA MET A 200 4.22 30.75 26.05
C MET A 200 3.04 31.55 26.62
N LEU A 201 1.81 31.14 26.32
CA LEU A 201 0.59 31.77 26.85
C LEU A 201 0.46 31.61 28.37
N SER A 202 1.04 30.55 28.93
CA SER A 202 1.00 30.26 30.37
C SER A 202 2.13 30.92 31.17
N ARG A 203 2.96 31.80 30.57
CA ARG A 203 4.10 32.44 31.27
C ARG A 203 3.73 33.56 32.21
N THR A 204 2.55 34.15 32.02
CA THR A 204 2.14 35.33 32.77
C THR A 204 0.99 35.02 33.71
N ASP A 205 0.99 35.68 34.85
CA ASP A 205 -0.17 35.70 35.74
C ASP A 205 -1.36 36.38 35.02
N PRO A 206 -2.54 35.74 34.93
CA PRO A 206 -3.64 36.25 34.12
C PRO A 206 -4.27 37.53 34.66
N LEU A 207 -4.11 37.82 35.97
CA LEU A 207 -4.64 39.03 36.59
C LEU A 207 -3.74 40.24 36.30
N THR A 208 -2.44 40.08 36.49
CA THR A 208 -1.44 41.18 36.43
C THR A 208 -0.71 41.27 35.08
N GLY A 209 -0.66 40.17 34.34
CA GLY A 209 0.13 39.99 33.13
C GLY A 209 1.64 40.09 33.35
N LEU A 210 2.12 40.06 34.59
CA LEU A 210 3.53 39.88 34.91
C LEU A 210 3.92 38.41 34.74
N LEU A 211 5.22 38.11 34.71
CA LEU A 211 5.68 36.74 34.75
C LEU A 211 5.15 36.04 36.00
N ASN A 212 4.63 34.83 35.83
CA ASN A 212 4.18 34.04 36.96
C ASN A 212 5.39 33.54 37.78
N ARG A 213 5.10 33.03 38.98
CA ARG A 213 6.13 32.52 39.89
C ARG A 213 7.03 31.46 39.25
N GLN A 214 6.44 30.54 38.47
CA GLN A 214 7.19 29.48 37.81
C GLN A 214 8.24 30.05 36.84
N HIS A 215 7.87 31.04 36.03
CA HIS A 215 8.81 31.64 35.08
C HIS A 215 9.82 32.57 35.77
N PHE A 216 9.45 33.21 36.88
CA PHE A 216 10.40 33.91 37.74
C PHE A 216 11.51 32.97 38.24
N ASP A 217 11.16 31.80 38.77
CA ASP A 217 12.13 30.82 39.29
C ASP A 217 13.07 30.29 38.18
N GLU A 218 12.56 30.11 36.96
CA GLU A 218 13.35 29.74 35.78
C GLU A 218 14.38 30.81 35.41
N ILE A 219 13.95 32.08 35.29
CA ILE A 219 14.84 33.21 34.97
C ILE A 219 15.88 33.40 36.07
N LEU A 220 15.48 33.34 37.34
CA LEU A 220 16.37 33.47 38.47
C LEU A 220 17.46 32.39 38.45
N THR A 221 17.09 31.13 38.18
CA THR A 221 18.04 30.02 38.07
C THR A 221 19.04 30.23 36.92
N GLN A 222 18.57 30.71 35.77
CA GLN A 222 19.45 31.02 34.64
C GLN A 222 20.40 32.18 34.93
N ALA A 223 19.88 33.25 35.56
CA ALA A 223 20.66 34.41 35.96
C ALA A 223 21.75 34.03 36.98
N LEU A 224 21.41 33.21 37.99
CA LEU A 224 22.37 32.68 38.98
C LEU A 224 23.50 31.90 38.31
N ARG A 225 23.18 30.97 37.39
CA ARG A 225 24.20 30.20 36.66
C ARG A 225 25.08 31.09 35.78
N ALA A 226 24.51 32.11 35.16
CA ALA A 226 25.27 33.06 34.34
C ALA A 226 26.22 33.92 35.18
N ALA A 227 25.73 34.47 36.28
CA ALA A 227 26.50 35.24 37.26
C ALA A 227 27.67 34.40 37.83
N GLN A 228 27.40 33.14 38.20
CA GLN A 228 28.44 32.22 38.68
C GLN A 228 29.53 31.94 37.63
N ARG A 229 29.15 31.77 36.35
CA ARG A 229 30.13 31.55 35.27
C ARG A 229 30.97 32.79 34.95
N ARG A 230 30.40 33.98 35.06
CA ARG A 230 31.07 35.26 34.78
C ARG A 230 31.78 35.84 36.00
N ASN A 231 31.59 35.23 37.17
CA ASN A 231 32.03 35.75 38.45
C ASN A 231 31.53 37.18 38.73
N GLU A 232 30.26 37.43 38.37
CA GLU A 232 29.59 38.72 38.55
C GLU A 232 28.53 38.63 39.67
N PRO A 233 28.30 39.71 40.43
CA PRO A 233 27.24 39.74 41.45
C PRO A 233 25.84 39.79 40.80
N LEU A 234 24.89 39.03 41.35
CA LEU A 234 23.46 39.10 40.99
C LEU A 234 22.66 39.70 42.16
N THR A 235 21.80 40.67 41.88
CA THR A 235 20.88 41.26 42.87
C THR A 235 19.43 40.88 42.56
N VAL A 236 18.67 40.51 43.58
CA VAL A 236 17.22 40.26 43.50
C VAL A 236 16.52 41.24 44.43
N ALA A 237 15.58 42.02 43.90
CA ALA A 237 14.74 42.93 44.68
C ALA A 237 13.36 42.29 44.90
N TYR A 238 12.92 42.23 46.16
CA TYR A 238 11.59 41.77 46.54
C TYR A 238 10.75 42.97 46.97
N VAL A 239 9.56 43.11 46.38
CA VAL A 239 8.65 44.23 46.64
C VAL A 239 7.29 43.66 47.04
N ASP A 240 6.77 44.11 48.17
CA ASP A 240 5.48 43.69 48.72
C ASP A 240 4.53 44.88 48.84
N ILE A 241 3.21 44.62 48.74
CA ILE A 241 2.18 45.64 48.93
C ILE A 241 1.71 45.61 50.39
N ASN A 242 2.12 46.61 51.16
CA ASN A 242 1.72 46.74 52.56
C ASN A 242 0.19 46.80 52.70
N ASP A 243 -0.32 46.17 53.76
CA ASP A 243 -1.74 46.20 54.16
C ASP A 243 -2.74 45.70 53.10
N PHE A 244 -2.29 44.95 52.09
CA PHE A 244 -3.16 44.49 50.99
C PHE A 244 -4.38 43.67 51.47
N LYS A 245 -4.21 42.88 52.53
CA LYS A 245 -5.30 42.10 53.14
C LYS A 245 -6.40 43.01 53.70
N LEU A 246 -6.03 44.11 54.35
CA LEU A 246 -6.98 45.08 54.89
C LEU A 246 -7.81 45.72 53.77
N ILE A 247 -7.21 45.98 52.62
CA ILE A 247 -7.90 46.52 51.45
C ILE A 247 -8.92 45.51 50.90
N ASN A 248 -8.53 44.25 50.76
CA ASN A 248 -9.46 43.19 50.35
C ASN A 248 -10.64 43.03 51.33
N ASP A 249 -10.35 43.08 52.64
CA ASP A 249 -11.36 42.90 53.69
C ASP A 249 -12.31 44.10 53.80
N THR A 250 -11.87 45.31 53.44
CA THR A 250 -12.67 46.56 53.57
C THR A 250 -13.34 47.01 52.28
N GLN A 251 -12.70 46.82 51.12
CA GLN A 251 -13.16 47.32 49.82
C GLN A 251 -13.48 46.20 48.83
N GLY A 252 -13.29 44.95 49.24
CA GLY A 252 -13.58 43.75 48.45
C GLY A 252 -12.47 43.39 47.46
N HIS A 253 -12.45 42.12 47.08
CA HIS A 253 -11.40 41.54 46.23
C HIS A 253 -11.25 42.24 44.86
N ARG A 254 -12.33 42.74 44.26
CA ARG A 254 -12.25 43.50 43.00
C ARG A 254 -11.35 44.73 43.10
N GLN A 255 -11.41 45.45 44.22
CA GLN A 255 -10.59 46.64 44.41
C GLN A 255 -9.11 46.26 44.62
N GLY A 256 -8.85 45.14 45.28
CA GLY A 256 -7.51 44.55 45.39
C GLY A 256 -6.94 44.13 44.05
N ASP A 257 -7.74 43.49 43.20
CA ASP A 257 -7.36 43.09 41.84
C ASP A 257 -6.95 44.30 40.97
N GLU A 258 -7.69 45.40 41.05
CA GLU A 258 -7.34 46.65 40.34
C GLU A 258 -6.01 47.24 40.83
N ILE A 259 -5.72 47.17 42.13
CA ILE A 259 -4.45 47.64 42.70
C ILE A 259 -3.29 46.76 42.19
N LEU A 260 -3.45 45.44 42.21
CA LEU A 260 -2.46 44.50 41.67
C LEU A 260 -2.16 44.78 40.20
N GLN A 261 -3.20 45.03 39.38
CA GLN A 261 -3.04 45.41 37.98
C GLN A 261 -2.30 46.74 37.80
N ARG A 262 -2.59 47.76 38.61
CA ARG A 262 -1.91 49.07 38.54
C ARG A 262 -0.43 48.94 38.88
N VAL A 263 -0.11 48.27 39.99
CA VAL A 263 1.28 48.01 40.40
C VAL A 263 2.03 47.23 39.32
N ALA A 264 1.41 46.18 38.78
CA ALA A 264 1.97 45.39 37.70
C ALA A 264 2.27 46.21 36.44
N ASN A 265 1.38 47.12 36.06
CA ASN A 265 1.59 48.01 34.93
C ASN A 265 2.74 49.01 35.18
N SER A 266 2.89 49.52 36.41
CA SER A 266 4.04 50.35 36.77
C SER A 266 5.38 49.62 36.65
N LEU A 267 5.40 48.31 36.92
CA LEU A 267 6.62 47.48 36.79
C LEU A 267 6.97 47.10 35.34
N LYS A 268 5.99 47.09 34.42
CA LYS A 268 6.22 46.82 32.99
C LYS A 268 6.84 48.01 32.25
N ILE A 269 6.68 49.23 32.77
CA ILE A 269 7.20 50.47 32.18
C ILE A 269 8.65 50.65 32.62
N SER A 270 9.55 49.92 31.98
CA SER A 270 11.00 50.19 31.99
C SER A 270 11.62 49.44 30.81
N SER A 271 11.59 50.09 29.64
CA SER A 271 12.46 49.80 28.49
C SER A 271 13.33 51.04 28.27
#